data_AF-A0A382XZT8-F1
#
_entry.id   AF-A0A382XZT8-F1
#
_cell.length_a   1.000
_cell.length_b   1.000
_cell.length_c   1.000
_cell.angle_alpha   90.00
_cell.angle_beta   90.00
_cell.angle_gamma   90.00
#
_symmetry.space_group_name_H-M   'P 1'
#
loop_
_entity.id
_entity.type
_entity.pdbx_description
1 polymer ?
#
loop_
_entity_poly.entity_id
_entity_poly.type
_entity_poly.pdbx_seq_one_letter_code
_entity_poly.pdbx_strand_id
1 'polypeptide(L)'
;MVRAPYAGTTTASFDHVYQRVALFGGIYNNYWALEAVIADAVSRGADMLLCLGDMGGFGPSPERIVPLLQRAGVPSIAGNYDQSLAQGLEDCGCGYTDPADNYYAQISYAHTFSNTPVEHRAWLGSLPQQARVQVGEHSVHCCHGSPRRTN
;
A
#
# COMPACT_ATOMS: atom_id res chain seq x y z
N MET A 1 3.32 24.41 7.84
CA MET A 1 2.89 23.90 9.17
C MET A 1 3.26 22.43 9.20
N VAL A 2 4.39 22.08 9.81
CA VAL A 2 4.90 20.69 9.84
C VAL A 2 4.00 19.90 10.79
N ARG A 3 3.16 19.02 10.26
CA ARG A 3 2.39 18.06 11.08
C ARG A 3 3.34 16.96 11.55
N ALA A 4 3.19 16.58 12.81
CA ALA A 4 4.05 15.62 13.52
C ALA A 4 4.21 14.29 12.75
N PRO A 5 5.36 13.60 12.87
CA PRO A 5 5.52 12.26 12.32
C PRO A 5 4.53 11.31 13.00
N TYR A 6 4.04 10.32 12.26
CA TYR A 6 3.27 9.19 12.76
C TYR A 6 3.85 8.67 14.09
N ALA A 7 3.22 9.05 15.21
CA ALA A 7 3.67 8.66 16.54
C ALA A 7 3.17 7.22 16.82
N GLY A 8 4.04 6.23 16.61
CA GLY A 8 3.81 4.82 16.91
C GLY A 8 3.49 3.98 15.68
N THR A 9 4.19 2.84 15.55
CA THR A 9 3.95 1.85 14.50
C THR A 9 2.63 1.13 14.78
N THR A 10 1.59 1.45 14.02
CA THR A 10 0.29 0.77 14.12
C THR A 10 0.38 -0.61 13.47
N THR A 11 -0.06 -1.64 14.18
CA THR A 11 -0.12 -3.02 13.68
C THR A 11 -1.57 -3.49 13.63
N ALA A 12 -2.05 -3.86 12.45
CA ALA A 12 -3.33 -4.56 12.32
C ALA A 12 -3.19 -6.01 12.79
N SER A 13 -4.19 -6.47 13.53
CA SER A 13 -4.34 -7.86 13.94
C SER A 13 -5.66 -8.38 13.37
N PHE A 14 -5.66 -9.65 12.98
CA PHE A 14 -6.84 -10.34 12.46
C PHE A 14 -7.16 -11.52 13.38
N ASP A 15 -8.42 -11.63 13.82
CA ASP A 15 -8.85 -12.63 14.81
C ASP A 15 -9.15 -14.01 14.20
N HIS A 16 -8.76 -14.24 12.95
CA HIS A 16 -9.02 -15.47 12.21
C HIS A 16 -7.71 -16.22 11.88
N VAL A 17 -7.78 -17.56 11.90
CA VAL A 17 -6.69 -18.44 11.47
C VAL A 17 -6.91 -18.83 10.02
N TYR A 18 -6.12 -18.25 9.13
CA TYR A 18 -6.20 -18.49 7.69
C TYR A 18 -5.39 -19.73 7.30
N GLN A 19 -5.78 -20.38 6.20
CA GLN A 19 -5.07 -21.53 5.62
C GLN A 19 -4.27 -21.12 4.38
N ARG A 20 -4.73 -20.10 3.63
CA ARG A 20 -4.09 -19.66 2.40
C ARG A 20 -4.19 -18.15 2.23
N VAL A 21 -3.10 -17.46 2.53
CA VAL A 21 -3.01 -16.00 2.42
C VAL A 21 -2.26 -15.60 1.14
N ALA A 22 -2.86 -14.71 0.36
CA ALA A 22 -2.21 -14.03 -0.75
C ALA A 22 -1.67 -12.65 -0.30
N LEU A 23 -0.36 -12.48 -0.37
CA LEU A 23 0.32 -11.23 -0.06
C LEU A 23 0.80 -10.58 -1.35
N PHE A 24 0.50 -9.30 -1.54
CA PHE A 24 0.97 -8.53 -2.69
C PHE A 24 1.11 -7.06 -2.31
N GLY A 25 1.86 -6.27 -3.07
CA GLY A 25 2.08 -4.84 -2.83
C GLY A 25 2.79 -4.24 -4.04
N GLY A 26 3.24 -2.99 -3.95
CA GLY A 26 3.85 -2.33 -5.11
C GLY A 26 2.87 -2.26 -6.28
N ILE A 27 1.64 -1.81 -6.00
CA ILE A 27 0.60 -1.72 -7.01
C ILE A 27 0.99 -0.67 -8.05
N TYR A 28 1.64 0.42 -7.63
CA TYR A 28 2.17 1.46 -8.51
C TYR A 28 1.15 1.98 -9.52
N ASN A 29 -0.08 2.24 -9.08
CA ASN A 29 -1.24 2.65 -9.89
C ASN A 29 -1.62 1.68 -11.05
N ASN A 30 -1.10 0.44 -11.04
CA ASN A 30 -1.40 -0.55 -12.07
C ASN A 30 -2.69 -1.31 -11.73
N TYR A 31 -3.83 -0.69 -12.03
CA TYR A 31 -5.13 -1.27 -11.73
C TYR A 31 -5.40 -2.59 -12.47
N TRP A 32 -4.88 -2.76 -13.69
CA TRP A 32 -5.01 -4.02 -14.44
C TRP A 32 -4.29 -5.18 -13.75
N ALA A 33 -3.07 -4.94 -13.25
CA ALA A 33 -2.33 -5.93 -12.49
C ALA A 33 -3.03 -6.24 -11.16
N LEU A 34 -3.59 -5.23 -10.50
CA LEU A 34 -4.37 -5.41 -9.27
C LEU A 34 -5.61 -6.29 -9.49
N GLU A 35 -6.40 -6.01 -10.53
CA GLU A 35 -7.56 -6.83 -10.90
C GLU A 35 -7.14 -8.28 -11.19
N ALA A 36 -6.07 -8.47 -11.95
CA ALA A 36 -5.55 -9.79 -12.30
C ALA A 36 -5.07 -10.57 -11.06
N VAL A 37 -4.32 -9.93 -10.15
CA VAL A 37 -3.81 -10.57 -8.92
C VAL A 37 -4.95 -10.94 -7.97
N ILE A 38 -5.95 -10.07 -7.80
CA ILE A 38 -7.13 -10.38 -6.98
C ILE A 38 -7.86 -11.59 -7.55
N ALA A 39 -8.11 -11.61 -8.87
CA ALA A 39 -8.77 -12.73 -9.52
C ALA A 39 -7.97 -14.03 -9.42
N ASP A 40 -6.66 -14.00 -9.64
CA ASP A 40 -5.79 -15.18 -9.51
C ASP A 40 -5.78 -15.71 -8.08
N ALA A 41 -5.61 -14.84 -7.07
CA ALA A 41 -5.62 -15.23 -5.66
C ALA A 41 -6.94 -15.91 -5.25
N VAL A 42 -8.08 -15.35 -5.66
CA VAL A 42 -9.40 -15.94 -5.42
C VAL A 42 -9.54 -17.28 -6.14
N SER A 43 -9.11 -17.38 -7.41
CA SER A 43 -9.17 -18.63 -8.17
C SER A 43 -8.33 -19.75 -7.56
N ARG A 44 -7.24 -19.39 -6.88
CA ARG A 44 -6.37 -20.29 -6.12
C ARG A 44 -6.90 -20.60 -4.72
N GLY A 45 -8.08 -20.11 -4.34
CA GLY A 45 -8.70 -20.39 -3.04
C GLY A 45 -7.99 -19.73 -1.87
N ALA A 46 -7.42 -18.54 -2.07
CA ALA A 46 -6.95 -17.74 -0.94
C ALA A 46 -8.13 -17.36 -0.05
N ASP A 47 -8.02 -17.64 1.25
CA ASP A 47 -9.03 -17.26 2.26
C ASP A 47 -8.72 -15.91 2.91
N MET A 48 -7.56 -15.32 2.61
CA MET A 48 -7.27 -13.91 2.83
C MET A 48 -6.35 -13.33 1.74
N LEU A 49 -6.63 -12.09 1.37
CA LEU A 49 -5.75 -11.23 0.57
C LEU A 49 -5.26 -10.10 1.47
N LEU A 50 -4.00 -9.70 1.37
CA LEU A 50 -3.45 -8.54 2.09
C LEU A 50 -2.54 -7.74 1.16
N CYS A 51 -2.85 -6.45 1.02
CA CYS A 51 -1.99 -5.52 0.30
C CYS A 51 -0.92 -4.92 1.22
N LEU A 52 0.33 -4.94 0.77
CA LEU A 52 1.51 -4.49 1.49
C LEU A 52 1.93 -3.05 1.17
N GLY A 53 1.04 -2.27 0.55
CA GLY A 53 1.24 -0.84 0.29
C GLY A 53 1.78 -0.52 -1.10
N ASP A 54 2.16 0.75 -1.27
CA ASP A 54 2.55 1.37 -2.53
C ASP A 54 1.44 1.34 -3.58
N MET A 55 0.29 1.94 -3.22
CA MET A 55 -0.85 2.11 -4.13
C MET A 55 -0.50 3.09 -5.25
N GLY A 56 0.19 4.17 -4.88
CA GLY A 56 0.71 5.22 -5.79
C GLY A 56 1.93 4.77 -6.58
N GLY A 57 2.27 5.47 -7.68
CA GLY A 57 3.44 5.16 -8.50
C GLY A 57 3.26 5.54 -9.97
N PHE A 58 3.96 4.84 -10.86
CA PHE A 58 4.10 5.24 -12.27
C PHE A 58 2.91 4.88 -13.16
N GLY A 59 1.96 4.07 -12.68
CA GLY A 59 0.75 3.73 -13.42
C GLY A 59 -0.18 4.94 -13.61
N PRO A 60 -1.00 4.94 -14.68
CA PRO A 60 -1.71 6.15 -15.12
C PRO A 60 -2.99 6.46 -14.33
N SER A 61 -3.57 5.49 -13.61
CA SER A 61 -4.92 5.58 -13.05
C SER A 61 -4.98 5.39 -11.52
N PRO A 62 -4.38 6.31 -10.73
CA PRO A 62 -4.39 6.25 -9.27
C PRO A 62 -5.81 6.23 -8.66
N GLU A 63 -6.77 6.87 -9.31
CA GLU A 63 -8.16 6.96 -8.85
C GLU A 63 -8.86 5.59 -8.80
N ARG A 64 -8.33 4.58 -9.51
CA ARG A 64 -8.94 3.24 -9.59
C ARG A 64 -8.53 2.31 -8.46
N ILE A 65 -7.43 2.57 -7.78
CA ILE A 65 -6.80 1.61 -6.86
C ILE A 65 -7.64 1.40 -5.60
N VAL A 66 -7.94 2.48 -4.87
CA VAL A 66 -8.69 2.39 -3.60
C VAL A 66 -10.08 1.75 -3.79
N PRO A 67 -10.88 2.12 -4.81
CA PRO A 67 -12.16 1.48 -5.03
C PRO A 67 -12.06 -0.01 -5.35
N LEU A 68 -10.99 -0.46 -6.03
CA LEU A 68 -10.77 -1.88 -6.31
C LEU A 68 -10.47 -2.66 -5.03
N LEU A 69 -9.54 -2.16 -4.20
CA LEU A 69 -9.20 -2.78 -2.91
C LEU A 69 -10.41 -2.87 -1.98
N GLN A 70 -11.18 -1.78 -1.87
CA GLN A 70 -12.37 -1.74 -1.02
C GLN A 70 -13.47 -2.68 -1.50
N ARG A 71 -13.79 -2.69 -2.81
CA ARG A 71 -14.80 -3.61 -3.37
C ARG A 71 -14.41 -5.07 -3.22
N ALA A 72 -13.12 -5.39 -3.36
CA ALA A 72 -12.61 -6.74 -3.17
C ALA A 72 -12.43 -7.13 -1.70
N GLY A 73 -12.68 -6.21 -0.75
CA GLY A 73 -12.52 -6.45 0.67
C GLY A 73 -11.07 -6.75 1.09
N VAL A 74 -10.09 -6.18 0.39
CA VAL A 74 -8.65 -6.42 0.63
C VAL A 74 -8.13 -5.47 1.71
N PRO A 75 -7.81 -5.94 2.93
CA PRO A 75 -7.09 -5.13 3.92
C PRO A 75 -5.73 -4.72 3.38
N SER A 76 -5.23 -3.59 3.86
CA SER A 76 -4.00 -2.98 3.35
C SER A 76 -3.17 -2.41 4.49
N ILE A 77 -1.85 -2.43 4.35
CA ILE A 77 -0.90 -1.63 5.15
C ILE A 77 -0.30 -0.51 4.29
N ALA A 78 0.19 0.55 4.92
CA ALA A 78 0.81 1.67 4.23
C ALA A 78 2.28 1.41 3.82
N GLY A 79 2.59 1.66 2.55
CA GLY A 79 3.95 1.88 2.05
C GLY A 79 4.38 3.34 2.11
N ASN A 80 5.57 3.67 1.60
CA ASN A 80 6.07 5.04 1.64
C ASN A 80 5.25 5.97 0.74
N TYR A 81 4.80 5.50 -0.43
CA TYR A 81 3.92 6.29 -1.30
C TYR A 81 2.63 6.70 -0.57
N ASP A 82 2.01 5.74 0.14
CA ASP A 82 0.74 5.95 0.80
C ASP A 82 0.86 6.98 1.93
N GLN A 83 1.96 6.91 2.69
CA GLN A 83 2.30 7.86 3.74
C GLN A 83 2.53 9.27 3.18
N SER A 84 3.25 9.40 2.07
CA SER A 84 3.51 10.69 1.41
C SER A 84 2.23 11.31 0.84
N LEU A 85 1.42 10.52 0.14
CA LEU A 85 0.15 10.96 -0.45
C LEU A 85 -0.84 11.42 0.62
N ALA A 86 -0.95 10.68 1.73
CA ALA A 86 -1.83 11.03 2.84
C ALA A 86 -1.44 12.33 3.53
N GLN A 87 -0.13 12.62 3.62
CA GLN A 87 0.40 13.82 4.26
C GLN A 87 0.48 15.02 3.30
N GLY A 88 0.38 14.79 1.99
CA GLY A 88 0.63 15.83 0.99
C GLY A 88 2.08 16.29 0.96
N LEU A 89 3.01 15.36 1.12
CA LEU A 89 4.43 15.64 0.94
C LEU A 89 4.76 15.88 -0.54
N GLU A 90 5.91 16.49 -0.82
CA GLU A 90 6.37 16.79 -2.18
C GLU A 90 7.11 15.62 -2.84
N ASP A 91 7.44 14.57 -2.08
CA ASP A 91 8.23 13.42 -2.53
C ASP A 91 7.59 12.09 -2.11
N CYS A 92 7.78 11.06 -2.93
CA CYS A 92 7.34 9.69 -2.67
C CYS A 92 8.05 9.05 -1.47
N GLY A 93 9.18 9.59 -1.03
CA GLY A 93 9.98 9.01 0.04
C GLY A 93 10.71 7.74 -0.40
N CYS A 94 10.96 7.56 -1.69
CA CYS A 94 11.57 6.34 -2.24
C CYS A 94 13.07 6.23 -1.93
N GLY A 95 13.74 7.35 -1.62
CA GLY A 95 15.15 7.36 -1.23
C GLY A 95 16.14 7.09 -2.36
N TYR A 96 15.75 7.35 -3.62
CA TYR A 96 16.66 7.21 -4.77
C TYR A 96 17.88 8.13 -4.59
N THR A 97 19.07 7.60 -4.88
CA THR A 97 20.33 8.36 -4.84
C THR A 97 20.75 8.85 -6.22
N ASP A 98 20.25 8.21 -7.28
CA ASP A 98 20.51 8.63 -8.66
C ASP A 98 19.62 9.84 -9.04
N PRO A 99 20.19 10.94 -9.57
CA PRO A 99 19.42 12.11 -9.98
C PRO A 99 18.37 11.82 -11.07
N ALA A 100 18.65 10.89 -11.99
CA ALA A 100 17.72 10.54 -13.06
C ALA A 100 16.51 9.78 -12.50
N ASP A 101 16.73 8.83 -11.59
CA ASP A 101 15.64 8.10 -10.93
C ASP A 101 14.75 9.05 -10.11
N ASN A 102 15.36 9.98 -9.37
CA ASN A 102 14.62 11.01 -8.63
C ASN A 102 13.77 11.88 -9.55
N TYR A 103 14.31 12.28 -10.71
CA TYR A 103 13.56 13.09 -11.68
C TYR A 103 12.29 12.38 -12.16
N TYR A 104 12.39 11.11 -12.56
CA TYR A 104 11.21 10.35 -13.00
C TYR A 104 10.26 10.02 -11.85
N ALA A 105 10.77 9.75 -10.66
CA ALA A 105 9.96 9.53 -9.46
C ALA A 105 9.11 10.77 -9.12
N GLN A 106 9.67 11.98 -9.23
CA GLN A 106 8.93 13.22 -9.01
C GLN A 106 7.80 13.42 -10.02
N ILE A 107 8.03 13.15 -11.31
CA ILE A 107 6.99 13.23 -12.34
C ILE A 107 5.84 12.26 -12.01
N SER A 108 6.19 11.01 -11.71
CA SER A 108 5.24 9.95 -11.33
C SER A 108 4.45 10.32 -10.07
N TYR A 109 5.12 10.85 -9.05
CA TYR A 109 4.50 11.26 -7.81
C TYR A 109 3.56 12.46 -8.00
N ALA A 110 3.98 13.48 -8.76
CA ALA A 110 3.14 14.64 -9.05
C ALA A 110 1.86 14.25 -9.80
N HIS A 111 1.96 13.34 -10.77
CA HIS A 111 0.80 12.76 -11.45
C HIS A 111 -0.10 12.02 -10.46
N THR A 112 0.48 11.14 -9.65
CA THR A 112 -0.26 10.37 -8.64
C THR A 112 -1.00 11.28 -7.67
N PHE A 113 -0.33 12.27 -7.11
CA PHE A 113 -0.90 13.17 -6.11
C PHE A 113 -2.05 14.00 -6.69
N SER A 114 -1.88 14.50 -7.92
CA SER A 114 -2.89 15.33 -8.58
C SER A 114 -4.14 14.54 -8.97
N ASN A 115 -3.98 13.24 -9.26
CA ASN A 115 -5.07 12.39 -9.74
C ASN A 115 -5.61 11.43 -8.66
N THR A 116 -5.06 11.41 -7.44
CA THR A 116 -5.65 10.68 -6.31
C THR A 116 -6.70 11.55 -5.61
N PRO A 117 -7.98 11.12 -5.58
CA PRO A 117 -9.03 11.82 -4.87
C PRO A 117 -8.70 12.09 -3.40
N VAL A 118 -9.24 13.17 -2.83
CA VAL A 118 -8.97 13.59 -1.44
C VAL A 118 -9.38 12.51 -0.45
N GLU A 119 -10.53 11.89 -0.69
CA GLU A 119 -11.07 10.77 0.09
C GLU A 119 -10.18 9.53 0.04
N HIS A 120 -9.53 9.26 -1.10
CA HIS A 120 -8.59 8.16 -1.23
C HIS A 120 -7.31 8.46 -0.45
N ARG A 121 -6.79 9.68 -0.51
CA ARG A 121 -5.64 10.10 0.31
C ARG A 121 -5.94 10.04 1.81
N ALA A 122 -7.15 10.43 2.22
CA ALA A 122 -7.60 10.29 3.60
C ALA A 122 -7.65 8.82 4.04
N TRP A 123 -8.14 7.92 3.17
CA TRP A 123 -8.13 6.48 3.42
C TRP A 123 -6.70 5.94 3.54
N LEU A 124 -5.76 6.33 2.67
CA LEU A 124 -4.35 5.96 2.77
C LEU A 124 -3.75 6.37 4.12
N GLY A 125 -4.14 7.56 4.62
CA GLY A 125 -3.71 8.04 5.94
C GLY A 125 -4.23 7.23 7.13
N SER A 126 -5.30 6.46 6.94
CA SER A 126 -5.89 5.59 7.97
C SER A 126 -5.27 4.19 8.02
N LEU A 127 -4.44 3.84 7.03
CA LEU A 127 -3.87 2.50 6.94
C LEU A 127 -2.90 2.22 8.10
N PRO A 128 -2.92 0.99 8.65
CA PRO A 128 -1.89 0.54 9.58
C PRO A 128 -0.52 0.46 8.91
N GLN A 129 0.56 0.62 9.66
CA GLN A 129 1.92 0.50 9.11
C GLN A 129 2.38 -0.95 8.96
N GLN A 130 1.83 -1.84 9.78
CA GLN A 130 2.19 -3.25 9.82
C GLN A 130 0.94 -4.10 10.02
N ALA A 131 1.08 -5.40 9.78
CA ALA A 131 0.02 -6.37 10.03
C ALA A 131 0.60 -7.66 10.61
N ARG A 132 -0.20 -8.38 11.40
CA ARG A 132 0.12 -9.74 11.83
C ARG A 132 -1.02 -10.66 11.48
N VAL A 133 -0.72 -11.71 10.72
CA VAL A 133 -1.70 -12.67 10.20
C VAL A 133 -1.34 -14.06 10.72
N GLN A 134 -2.33 -14.79 11.22
CA GLN A 134 -2.15 -16.19 11.64
C GLN A 134 -2.43 -17.11 10.45
N VAL A 135 -1.44 -17.91 10.04
CA VAL A 135 -1.50 -18.86 8.93
C VAL A 135 -1.23 -20.27 9.45
N GLY A 136 -2.28 -21.04 9.66
CA GLY A 136 -2.22 -22.28 10.44
C GLY A 136 -1.60 -22.03 11.81
N GLU A 137 -0.50 -22.72 12.13
CA GLU A 137 0.22 -22.55 13.40
C GLU A 137 1.23 -21.39 13.40
N HIS A 138 1.48 -20.76 12.23
CA HIS A 138 2.49 -19.72 12.08
C HIS A 138 1.90 -18.31 12.22
N SER A 139 2.60 -17.45 12.95
CA SER A 139 2.31 -16.02 12.96
C SER A 139 3.21 -15.29 11.97
N VAL A 140 2.63 -14.65 10.97
CA VAL A 140 3.34 -13.94 9.91
C VAL A 140 3.27 -12.44 10.18
N HIS A 141 4.43 -11.79 10.30
CA HIS A 141 4.56 -10.34 10.43
C HIS A 141 4.76 -9.71 9.05
N CYS A 142 3.86 -8.82 8.67
CA CYS A 142 3.86 -8.12 7.40
C CYS A 142 4.23 -6.65 7.61
N CYS A 143 5.22 -6.19 6.85
CA CYS A 143 5.62 -4.80 6.74
C CYS A 143 5.96 -4.50 5.28
N HIS A 144 5.86 -3.23 4.87
CA HIS A 144 6.15 -2.82 3.50
C HIS A 144 7.65 -2.99 3.14
N GLY A 145 8.52 -2.26 3.84
CA GLY A 145 9.98 -2.41 3.71
C GLY A 145 10.52 -3.41 4.73
N SER A 146 11.02 -2.88 5.85
CA SER A 146 11.52 -3.67 6.98
C SER A 146 10.73 -3.37 8.26
N PRO A 147 10.78 -4.25 9.29
CA PRO A 147 10.15 -3.99 10.57
C PRO A 147 10.64 -2.70 11.27
N ARG A 148 11.80 -2.17 10.86
CA ARG A 148 12.43 -0.97 11.42
C ARG A 148 12.18 0.30 10.60
N ARG A 149 11.92 0.16 9.30
CA ARG A 149 11.81 1.29 8.36
C ARG A 149 11.08 0.87 7.08
N THR A 150 10.20 1.74 6.59
CA THR A 150 9.38 1.53 5.40
C THR A 150 10.20 1.59 4.10
N ASN A 151 11.29 2.37 4.04
CA ASN A 151 12.16 2.57 2.87
C ASN A 151 13.65 2.37 3.18
#